data_AF-A0A2I1HK20-F1
#
_entry.id   AF-A0A2I1HK20-F1
#
_cell.length_a   1.000
_cell.length_b   1.000
_cell.length_c   1.000
_cell.angle_alpha   90.00
_cell.angle_beta   90.00
_cell.angle_gamma   90.00
#
_symmetry.space_group_name_H-M   'P 1'
#
loop_
_entity.id
_entity.type
_entity.pdbx_description
1 polymer ?
#
loop_
_entity_poly.entity_id
_entity_poly.type
_entity_poly.pdbx_seq_one_letter_code
_entity_poly.pdbx_strand_id
1 'polypeptide(L)'
;MGQEHVAPLERTENRWVPQILNSSTPLPKSEESIPFDSVQRKVKALLNKLTLEKFDSISDQIIDFANKSRDERDGRILREVIRLIFEKSCDESNFCAMYAQLCRK
;
A
#
# COMPACT_ATOMS: atom_id res chain seq x y z
N MET A 1 20.06 -33.35 -28.71
CA MET A 1 19.69 -32.47 -27.59
C MET A 1 18.35 -31.82 -27.95
N GLY A 2 17.24 -32.52 -27.68
CA GLY A 2 15.91 -32.02 -28.02
C GLY A 2 15.51 -30.91 -27.05
N GLN A 3 15.16 -29.75 -27.58
CA GLN A 3 14.60 -28.67 -26.77
C GLN A 3 13.17 -29.08 -26.38
N GLU A 4 12.96 -29.45 -25.11
CA GLU A 4 11.60 -29.63 -24.59
C GLU A 4 10.88 -28.28 -24.65
N HIS A 5 9.88 -28.19 -25.52
CA HIS A 5 9.02 -27.02 -25.62
C HIS A 5 8.07 -27.03 -24.42
N VAL A 6 8.44 -26.31 -23.36
CA VAL A 6 7.59 -26.19 -22.16
C VAL A 6 6.37 -25.34 -22.50
N ALA A 7 5.20 -25.96 -22.52
CA ALA A 7 3.93 -25.28 -22.77
C ALA A 7 3.68 -24.18 -21.70
N PRO A 8 3.15 -23.00 -22.07
CA PRO A 8 2.82 -21.96 -21.11
C PRO A 8 1.82 -22.44 -20.06
N LEU A 9 1.99 -21.98 -18.82
CA LEU A 9 1.09 -22.30 -17.72
C LEU A 9 -0.36 -21.86 -18.03
N GLU A 10 -1.31 -22.75 -17.75
CA GLU A 10 -2.73 -22.45 -17.87
C GLU A 10 -3.12 -21.30 -16.93
N ARG A 11 -3.92 -20.37 -17.45
CA ARG A 11 -4.31 -19.17 -16.70
C ARG A 11 -5.52 -19.50 -15.83
N THR A 12 -5.34 -19.53 -14.51
CA THR A 12 -6.45 -19.67 -13.56
C THR A 12 -7.33 -18.43 -13.54
N GLU A 13 -8.66 -18.61 -13.37
CA GLU A 13 -9.65 -17.52 -13.30
C GLU A 13 -9.36 -16.52 -12.17
N ASN A 14 -8.85 -16.98 -11.02
CA ASN A 14 -8.53 -16.14 -9.85
C ASN A 14 -7.08 -15.64 -9.81
N ARG A 15 -6.38 -15.58 -10.95
CA ARG A 15 -4.99 -15.08 -10.97
C ARG A 15 -4.93 -13.60 -10.62
N TRP A 16 -3.83 -13.18 -9.97
CA TRP A 16 -3.54 -11.76 -9.85
C TRP A 16 -3.33 -11.11 -11.22
N VAL A 17 -3.99 -9.98 -11.48
CA VAL A 17 -3.85 -9.19 -12.70
C VAL A 17 -3.34 -7.79 -12.33
N PRO A 18 -2.20 -7.34 -12.89
CA PRO A 18 -1.66 -6.02 -12.61
C PRO A 18 -2.56 -4.92 -13.19
N GLN A 19 -2.72 -3.83 -12.44
CA GLN A 19 -3.60 -2.72 -12.84
C GLN A 19 -3.19 -2.06 -14.17
N ILE A 20 -1.91 -2.13 -14.56
CA ILE A 20 -1.43 -1.65 -15.87
C ILE A 20 -2.13 -2.34 -17.05
N LEU A 21 -2.56 -3.60 -16.89
CA LEU A 21 -3.31 -4.36 -17.89
C LEU A 21 -4.82 -4.11 -17.82
N ASN A 22 -5.31 -3.43 -16.78
CA ASN A 22 -6.73 -3.10 -16.55
C ASN A 22 -7.06 -1.62 -16.84
N SER A 23 -6.17 -0.89 -17.54
CA SER A 23 -6.32 0.54 -17.81
C SER A 23 -7.49 0.90 -18.75
N SER A 24 -8.22 -0.09 -19.27
CA SER A 24 -9.38 0.08 -20.15
C SER A 24 -10.68 0.44 -19.44
N THR A 25 -10.72 0.48 -18.11
CA THR A 25 -11.94 0.86 -17.37
C THR A 25 -11.89 2.35 -17.03
N PRO A 26 -12.80 3.19 -17.57
CA PRO A 26 -12.87 4.60 -17.21
C PRO A 26 -13.15 4.70 -15.71
N LEU A 27 -12.23 5.28 -14.94
CA LEU A 27 -12.51 5.67 -13.57
C LEU A 27 -13.65 6.70 -13.60
N PRO A 28 -14.74 6.49 -12.83
CA PRO A 28 -15.75 7.54 -12.69
C PRO A 28 -15.06 8.78 -12.13
N LYS A 29 -15.16 9.88 -12.89
CA LYS A 29 -14.72 11.22 -12.48
C LYS A 29 -15.65 11.73 -11.39
N SER A 30 -15.52 11.17 -10.19
CA SER A 30 -16.05 11.80 -8.99
C SER A 30 -14.90 12.59 -8.39
N GLU A 31 -14.78 13.85 -8.81
CA GLU A 31 -14.05 14.88 -8.05
C GLU A 31 -14.59 14.86 -6.61
N GLU A 32 -13.85 14.29 -5.65
CA GLU A 32 -13.72 14.79 -4.27
C GLU A 32 -13.03 13.82 -3.29
N SER A 33 -12.72 12.58 -3.66
CA SER A 33 -12.05 11.68 -2.70
C SER A 33 -11.08 10.71 -3.38
N ILE A 34 -9.84 10.66 -2.88
CA ILE A 34 -8.89 9.63 -3.26
C ILE A 34 -9.52 8.27 -2.90
N PRO A 35 -9.65 7.32 -3.85
CA PRO A 35 -10.25 6.03 -3.56
C PRO A 35 -9.54 5.38 -2.37
N PHE A 36 -10.30 4.97 -1.35
CA PHE A 36 -9.78 4.36 -0.12
C PHE A 36 -8.83 3.19 -0.42
N ASP A 37 -9.19 2.37 -1.40
CA ASP A 37 -8.39 1.25 -1.89
C ASP A 37 -7.04 1.67 -2.51
N SER A 38 -6.97 2.87 -3.10
CA SER A 38 -5.70 3.46 -3.56
C SER A 38 -4.81 3.86 -2.39
N VAL A 39 -5.38 4.44 -1.34
CA VAL A 39 -4.65 4.79 -0.12
C VAL A 39 -4.07 3.54 0.52
N GLN A 40 -4.88 2.49 0.70
CA GLN A 40 -4.46 1.23 1.27
C GLN A 40 -3.28 0.62 0.51
N ARG A 41 -3.37 0.54 -0.83
CA ARG A 41 -2.26 -0.01 -1.65
C ARG A 41 -0.99 0.83 -1.54
N LYS A 42 -1.11 2.15 -1.58
CA LYS A 42 0.06 3.06 -1.51
C LYS A 42 0.75 3.00 -0.16
N VAL A 43 -0.01 3.01 0.94
CA VAL A 43 0.53 2.91 2.31
C VAL A 43 1.22 1.56 2.51
N LYS A 44 0.61 0.44 2.07
CA LYS A 44 1.27 -0.88 2.09
C LYS A 44 2.59 -0.90 1.31
N ALA A 45 2.62 -0.26 0.13
CA ALA A 45 3.83 -0.16 -0.67
C ALA A 45 4.93 0.69 0.01
N LEU A 46 4.55 1.76 0.73
CA LEU A 46 5.47 2.58 1.51
C LEU A 46 6.03 1.81 2.72
N LEU A 47 5.17 1.12 3.47
CA LEU A 47 5.58 0.29 4.61
C LEU A 47 6.57 -0.81 4.19
N ASN A 48 6.34 -1.45 3.04
CA ASN A 48 7.29 -2.44 2.49
C ASN A 48 8.66 -1.86 2.10
N LYS A 49 8.75 -0.54 1.90
CA LYS A 49 9.99 0.16 1.57
C LYS A 49 10.60 0.87 2.78
N LEU A 50 9.92 0.87 3.92
CA LEU A 50 10.36 1.56 5.12
C LEU A 50 11.62 0.88 5.66
N THR A 51 12.71 1.64 5.69
CA THR A 51 14.03 1.21 6.15
C THR A 51 14.69 2.38 6.87
N LEU A 52 15.69 2.13 7.70
CA LEU A 52 16.38 3.20 8.45
C LEU A 52 16.98 4.27 7.51
N GLU A 53 17.56 3.87 6.37
CA GLU A 53 18.13 4.80 5.38
C GLU A 53 17.06 5.73 4.78
N LYS A 54 15.86 5.21 4.55
CA LYS A 54 14.76 5.94 3.89
C LYS A 54 13.69 6.42 4.86
N PHE A 55 13.98 6.37 6.17
CA PHE A 55 12.98 6.57 7.21
C PHE A 55 12.30 7.92 7.07
N ASP A 56 13.05 9.02 7.02
CA ASP A 56 12.48 10.37 6.97
C ASP A 56 11.59 10.55 5.74
N SER A 57 12.11 10.24 4.55
CA SER A 57 11.35 10.43 3.30
C SER A 57 10.09 9.57 3.22
N ILE A 58 10.13 8.32 3.70
CA ILE A 58 8.96 7.42 3.64
C ILE A 58 7.97 7.73 4.75
N SER A 59 8.45 8.06 5.96
CA SER A 59 7.59 8.46 7.07
C SER A 59 6.82 9.74 6.73
N ASP A 60 7.46 10.74 6.13
CA ASP A 60 6.80 11.97 5.67
C ASP A 60 5.68 11.64 4.67
N GLN A 61 5.93 10.75 3.70
CA GLN A 61 4.89 10.32 2.76
C GLN A 61 3.73 9.60 3.43
N ILE A 62 3.99 8.73 4.42
CA ILE A 62 2.93 8.04 5.18
C ILE A 62 2.10 9.07 5.97
N ILE A 63 2.76 10.05 6.59
CA ILE A 63 2.11 11.13 7.34
C ILE A 63 1.27 12.02 6.40
N ASP A 64 1.75 12.31 5.19
CA ASP A 64 0.97 13.03 4.18
C ASP A 64 -0.29 12.25 3.77
N PHE A 65 -0.21 10.92 3.68
CA PHE A 65 -1.39 10.10 3.48
C PHE A 65 -2.36 10.16 4.67
N ALA A 66 -1.84 10.09 5.89
CA ALA A 66 -2.66 10.21 7.10
C ALA A 66 -3.32 11.60 7.19
N ASN A 67 -2.61 12.67 6.87
CA ASN A 67 -3.11 14.05 6.92
C ASN A 67 -4.27 14.33 5.96
N LYS A 68 -4.45 13.54 4.90
CA LYS A 68 -5.65 13.63 4.04
C LYS A 68 -6.93 13.34 4.80
N SER A 69 -6.86 12.66 5.95
CA SER A 69 -8.01 12.45 6.82
C SER A 69 -8.50 13.75 7.47
N ARG A 70 -7.75 14.86 7.42
CA ARG A 70 -8.19 16.18 7.92
C ARG A 70 -9.41 16.69 7.16
N ASP A 71 -9.52 16.34 5.88
CA ASP A 71 -10.66 16.69 5.03
C ASP A 71 -11.82 15.67 5.17
N GLU A 72 -11.62 14.60 5.94
CA GLU A 72 -12.64 13.57 6.20
C GLU A 72 -13.32 13.78 7.57
N ARG A 73 -14.66 13.67 7.60
CA ARG A 73 -15.42 13.78 8.86
C ARG A 73 -15.21 12.61 9.84
N ASP A 74 -14.93 11.41 9.32
CA ASP A 74 -14.86 10.16 10.11
C ASP A 74 -13.41 9.65 10.28
N GLY A 75 -12.40 10.38 9.77
CA GLY A 75 -10.99 10.02 9.92
C GLY A 75 -10.65 8.62 9.40
N ARG A 76 -11.35 8.16 8.37
CA ARG A 76 -11.30 6.76 7.89
C ARG A 76 -9.92 6.39 7.40
N ILE A 77 -9.27 7.31 6.67
CA ILE A 77 -7.90 7.15 6.18
C ILE A 77 -6.93 6.99 7.34
N LEU A 78 -7.04 7.82 8.39
CA LEU A 78 -6.12 7.74 9.53
C LEU A 78 -6.26 6.41 10.26
N ARG A 79 -7.49 5.96 10.53
CA ARG A 79 -7.73 4.63 11.15
C ARG A 79 -7.11 3.51 10.33
N GLU A 80 -7.25 3.58 9.01
CA GLU A 80 -6.67 2.57 8.12
C GLU A 80 -5.14 2.61 8.12
N VAL A 81 -4.51 3.78 8.07
CA VAL A 81 -3.05 3.90 8.15
C VAL A 81 -2.52 3.31 9.46
N ILE A 82 -3.16 3.63 10.59
CA ILE A 82 -2.77 3.08 11.91
C ILE A 82 -2.90 1.55 11.92
N ARG A 83 -4.02 1.02 11.41
CA ARG A 83 -4.24 -0.42 11.30
C ARG A 83 -3.13 -1.10 10.51
N LEU A 84 -2.77 -0.55 9.34
CA LEU A 84 -1.74 -1.10 8.47
C LEU A 84 -0.34 -1.08 9.12
N ILE A 85 0.00 -0.02 9.84
CA ILE A 85 1.26 0.06 10.60
C ILE A 85 1.28 -1.02 11.69
N PHE A 86 0.18 -1.17 12.43
CA PHE A 86 0.08 -2.15 13.51
C PHE A 86 0.21 -3.59 12.98
N GLU A 87 -0.58 -3.97 11.97
CA GLU A 87 -0.52 -5.28 11.33
C GLU A 87 0.91 -5.59 10.86
N LYS A 88 1.55 -4.63 10.18
CA LYS A 88 2.93 -4.78 9.69
C LYS A 88 3.95 -4.92 10.82
N SER A 89 3.78 -4.18 11.91
CA SER A 89 4.67 -4.24 13.07
C SER A 89 4.59 -5.58 13.81
N CYS A 90 3.43 -6.24 13.78
CA CYS A 90 3.26 -7.59 14.33
C CYS A 90 3.94 -8.65 13.45
N ASP A 91 3.82 -8.53 12.13
CA ASP A 91 4.47 -9.44 11.18
C ASP A 91 6.00 -9.30 11.20
N GLU A 92 6.49 -8.08 11.40
CA GLU A 92 7.89 -7.72 11.37
C GLU A 92 8.40 -7.19 12.72
N SER A 93 8.26 -8.03 13.76
CA SER A 93 8.58 -7.67 15.15
C SER A 93 9.99 -7.09 15.36
N ASN A 94 10.97 -7.52 14.56
CA ASN A 94 12.34 -6.99 14.59
C ASN A 94 12.42 -5.48 14.28
N PHE A 95 11.45 -4.93 13.55
CA PHE A 95 11.40 -3.52 13.16
C PHE A 95 10.42 -2.71 14.01
N CYS A 96 9.87 -3.28 15.09
CA CYS A 96 8.88 -2.63 15.95
C CYS A 96 9.33 -1.25 16.46
N ALA A 97 10.61 -1.08 16.83
CA ALA A 97 11.15 0.21 17.25
C ALA A 97 11.07 1.30 16.15
N MET A 98 11.29 0.93 14.89
CA MET A 98 11.16 1.83 13.75
C MET A 98 9.69 2.23 13.52
N TYR A 99 8.76 1.27 13.63
CA TYR A 99 7.32 1.56 13.57
C TYR A 99 6.86 2.45 14.73
N ALA A 100 7.38 2.26 15.94
CA ALA A 100 7.11 3.15 17.08
C ALA A 100 7.65 4.56 16.85
N GLN A 101 8.83 4.70 16.23
CA GLN A 101 9.38 6.00 15.83
C GLN A 101 8.49 6.68 14.78
N LEU A 102 7.95 5.94 13.82
CA LEU A 102 6.98 6.45 12.84
C LEU A 102 5.72 6.97 13.54
N CYS A 103 5.16 6.25 14.50
CA CYS A 103 3.97 6.69 15.24
C CYS A 103 4.21 7.91 16.15
N ARG A 104 5.45 8.16 16.57
CA ARG A 104 5.82 9.32 17.39
C ARG A 104 5.93 10.61 16.58
N LYS A 105 6.28 10.49 15.30
CA LYS A 105 6.48 11.60 14.38
C LYS A 105 5.13 12.15 13.91
#